data_AF-A0A1E7IGI3-F1
#
_entry.id   AF-A0A1E7IGI3-F1
#
_cell.length_a   1.000
_cell.length_b   1.000
_cell.length_c   1.000
_cell.angle_alpha   90.00
_cell.angle_beta   90.00
_cell.angle_gamma   90.00
#
_symmetry.space_group_name_H-M   'P 1'
#
loop_
_entity.id
_entity.type
_entity.pdbx_description
1 polymer ?
#
loop_
_entity_poly.entity_id
_entity_poly.type
_entity_poly.pdbx_seq_one_letter_code
_entity_poly.pdbx_strand_id
1 'polypeptide(L)'
;MKTGRNEPCPCGSGLKYKKCCLLASAAPSMIELSPVQLVEARAKAFADGDFAFIYDSYHCDSPFRCHFPVRDEYLSYARSDLQGRYRIHSCQVLCDDVPAAGEARVLFFLDLECNGEHHQTLELSQFLLTDEGWRYHSCQKINREQFNCPLEEISMTQVEECAEGICF
;
A
#
# COMPACT_ATOMS: atom_id res chain seq x y z
N MET A 1 11.57 32.28 -12.06
CA MET A 1 12.69 31.43 -12.53
C MET A 1 12.19 30.01 -12.66
N LYS A 2 12.43 29.32 -13.78
CA LYS A 2 12.05 27.91 -13.96
C LYS A 2 13.32 27.06 -13.73
N THR A 3 13.31 26.20 -12.71
CA THR A 3 14.42 25.29 -12.43
C THR A 3 14.59 24.30 -13.59
N GLY A 4 15.81 24.22 -14.12
CA GLY A 4 16.17 23.28 -15.17
C GLY A 4 16.14 21.83 -14.69
N ARG A 5 15.68 20.91 -15.55
CA ARG A 5 15.51 19.48 -15.23
C ARG A 5 16.74 18.81 -14.57
N ASN A 6 17.95 19.23 -14.91
CA ASN A 6 19.18 18.64 -14.37
C ASN A 6 19.79 19.42 -13.18
N GLU A 7 19.21 20.56 -12.81
CA GLU A 7 19.69 21.38 -11.70
C GLU A 7 19.36 20.75 -10.34
N PRO A 8 20.08 21.10 -9.26
CA PRO A 8 19.69 20.73 -7.91
C PRO A 8 18.25 21.17 -7.61
N CYS A 9 17.49 20.29 -6.97
CA CYS A 9 16.09 20.54 -6.65
C CYS A 9 15.97 21.67 -5.60
N PRO A 10 15.14 22.69 -5.82
CA PRO A 10 15.02 23.82 -4.90
C PRO A 10 14.38 23.45 -3.55
N CYS A 11 13.84 22.24 -3.39
CA CYS A 11 13.32 21.75 -2.12
C CYS A 11 14.41 21.40 -1.09
N GLY A 12 15.69 21.50 -1.44
CA GLY A 12 16.81 21.20 -0.53
C GLY A 12 17.17 19.73 -0.42
N SER A 13 16.58 18.85 -1.22
CA SER A 13 16.84 17.40 -1.19
C SER A 13 18.24 16.98 -1.69
N GLY A 14 18.98 17.89 -2.33
CA GLY A 14 20.27 17.58 -2.96
C GLY A 14 20.20 16.75 -4.25
N LEU A 15 19.01 16.29 -4.66
CA LEU A 15 18.78 15.54 -5.89
C LEU A 15 18.62 16.46 -7.11
N LYS A 16 18.82 15.94 -8.32
CA LYS A 16 18.45 16.67 -9.56
C LYS A 16 16.94 16.88 -9.61
N TYR A 17 16.47 18.04 -10.07
CA TYR A 17 15.05 18.41 -10.10
C TYR A 17 14.18 17.36 -10.82
N LYS A 18 14.65 16.82 -11.96
CA LYS A 18 14.00 15.73 -12.70
C LYS A 18 13.92 14.38 -11.99
N LYS A 19 14.66 14.22 -10.89
CA LYS A 19 14.69 13.02 -10.05
C LYS A 19 14.07 13.27 -8.67
N CYS A 20 13.46 14.44 -8.47
CA CYS A 20 12.90 14.86 -7.20
C CYS A 20 11.52 15.46 -7.44
N CYS A 21 11.30 16.76 -7.17
CA CYS A 21 9.99 17.37 -7.25
C CYS A 21 9.32 17.26 -8.63
N LEU A 22 10.08 17.18 -9.72
CA LEU A 22 9.47 17.00 -11.05
C LEU A 22 8.86 15.61 -11.26
N LEU A 23 9.39 14.56 -10.61
CA LEU A 23 8.76 13.23 -10.62
C LEU A 23 7.55 13.21 -9.69
N ALA A 24 7.65 13.85 -8.52
CA ALA A 24 6.52 13.99 -7.61
C ALA A 24 5.33 14.72 -8.25
N SER A 25 5.57 15.67 -9.17
CA SER A 25 4.52 16.35 -9.93
C SER A 25 3.94 15.55 -11.11
N ALA A 26 4.53 14.42 -11.49
CA ALA A 26 4.09 13.58 -12.61
C ALA A 26 3.42 12.28 -12.17
N ALA A 27 3.57 11.90 -10.90
CA ALA A 27 2.78 10.83 -10.31
C ALA A 27 1.33 11.30 -10.15
N PRO A 28 0.33 10.45 -10.44
CA PRO A 28 -1.06 10.76 -10.10
C PRO A 28 -1.12 11.14 -8.63
N SER A 29 -1.83 12.22 -8.33
CA SER A 29 -2.06 12.60 -6.95
C SER A 29 -2.85 11.47 -6.27
N MET A 30 -2.57 11.16 -5.01
CA MET A 30 -3.28 10.09 -4.27
C MET A 30 -4.81 10.29 -4.30
N ILE A 31 -5.27 11.53 -4.47
CA ILE A 31 -6.67 11.94 -4.64
C ILE A 31 -7.33 11.23 -5.83
N GLU A 32 -6.59 10.95 -6.90
CA GLU A 32 -7.12 10.41 -8.16
C GLU A 32 -7.06 8.88 -8.24
N LEU A 33 -6.46 8.21 -7.25
CA LEU A 33 -6.29 6.75 -7.28
C LEU A 33 -7.60 6.04 -6.89
N SER A 34 -8.02 5.08 -7.70
CA SER A 34 -9.03 4.11 -7.29
C SER A 34 -8.49 3.17 -6.19
N PRO A 35 -9.35 2.46 -5.42
CA PRO A 35 -8.90 1.48 -4.44
C PRO A 35 -7.96 0.42 -5.02
N VAL A 36 -8.26 -0.09 -6.22
CA VAL A 36 -7.41 -1.03 -6.97
C VAL A 36 -6.04 -0.43 -7.27
N GLN A 37 -6.00 0.80 -7.79
CA GLN A 37 -4.75 1.49 -8.08
C GLN A 37 -3.96 1.80 -6.81
N LEU A 38 -4.65 2.03 -5.69
CA LEU A 38 -4.01 2.27 -4.40
C LEU A 38 -3.33 1.01 -3.85
N VAL A 39 -3.89 -0.19 -4.07
CA VAL A 39 -3.21 -1.47 -3.78
C VAL A 39 -1.91 -1.59 -4.58
N GLU A 40 -1.98 -1.38 -5.89
CA GLU A 40 -0.81 -1.45 -6.77
C GLU A 40 0.27 -0.42 -6.40
N ALA A 41 -0.15 0.82 -6.12
CA ALA A 41 0.72 1.90 -5.70
C ALA A 41 1.40 1.59 -4.35
N ARG A 42 0.66 1.00 -3.39
CA ARG A 42 1.21 0.57 -2.10
C ARG A 42 2.21 -0.57 -2.27
N ALA A 43 1.91 -1.58 -3.09
CA ALA A 43 2.87 -2.65 -3.39
C ALA A 43 4.17 -2.10 -4.01
N LYS A 44 4.04 -1.18 -4.97
CA LYS A 44 5.19 -0.47 -5.55
C LYS A 44 5.96 0.34 -4.51
N ALA A 45 5.28 1.10 -3.66
CA ALA A 45 5.91 1.92 -2.64
C ALA A 45 6.70 1.06 -1.63
N PHE A 46 6.15 -0.08 -1.19
CA PHE A 46 6.90 -1.04 -0.38
C PHE A 46 8.15 -1.56 -1.08
N ALA A 47 8.05 -1.94 -2.36
CA ALA A 47 9.19 -2.43 -3.13
C ALA A 47 10.28 -1.36 -3.34
N ASP A 48 9.88 -0.10 -3.50
CA ASP A 48 10.79 1.05 -3.69
C ASP A 48 11.32 1.62 -2.35
N GLY A 49 10.80 1.16 -1.21
CA GLY A 49 11.12 1.70 0.12
C GLY A 49 10.50 3.08 0.39
N ASP A 50 9.45 3.46 -0.33
CA ASP A 50 8.69 4.70 -0.11
C ASP A 50 7.67 4.52 1.02
N PHE A 51 8.18 4.37 2.24
CA PHE A 51 7.35 4.22 3.44
C PHE A 51 6.58 5.52 3.78
N ALA A 52 6.99 6.66 3.24
CA ALA A 52 6.22 7.90 3.34
C ALA A 52 4.86 7.75 2.66
N PHE A 53 4.84 7.26 1.41
CA PHE A 53 3.59 6.97 0.71
C PHE A 53 2.74 5.93 1.44
N ILE A 54 3.37 4.86 1.98
CA ILE A 54 2.65 3.86 2.76
C ILE A 54 1.90 4.52 3.91
N TYR A 55 2.56 5.32 4.74
CA TYR A 55 1.94 6.00 5.87
C TYR A 55 0.83 6.96 5.46
N ASP A 56 1.10 7.78 4.45
CA ASP A 56 0.20 8.85 4.00
C ASP A 56 -1.05 8.29 3.31
N SER A 57 -0.97 7.06 2.76
CA SER A 57 -2.08 6.35 2.15
C SER A 57 -3.05 5.68 3.13
N TYR A 58 -2.74 5.63 4.43
CA TYR A 58 -3.67 5.14 5.45
C TYR A 58 -4.73 6.17 5.84
N HIS A 59 -5.93 5.69 6.17
CA HIS A 59 -6.97 6.47 6.80
C HIS A 59 -6.54 6.86 8.22
N CYS A 60 -6.85 8.07 8.67
CA CYS A 60 -6.41 8.58 9.98
C CYS A 60 -6.88 7.72 11.15
N ASP A 61 -8.05 7.10 11.03
CA ASP A 61 -8.64 6.24 12.07
C ASP A 61 -8.28 4.76 11.90
N SER A 62 -7.41 4.42 10.94
CA SER A 62 -6.95 3.04 10.74
C SER A 62 -6.25 2.50 11.98
N PRO A 63 -6.32 1.18 12.26
CA PRO A 63 -5.55 0.56 13.33
C PRO A 63 -4.04 0.84 13.22
N PHE A 64 -3.51 0.92 11.99
CA PHE A 64 -2.12 1.30 11.72
C PHE A 64 -1.81 2.72 12.21
N ARG A 65 -2.64 3.71 11.90
CA ARG A 65 -2.43 5.11 12.33
C ARG A 65 -2.67 5.28 13.83
N CYS A 66 -3.52 4.46 14.44
CA CYS A 66 -3.64 4.38 15.91
C CYS A 66 -2.37 3.80 16.57
N HIS A 67 -1.74 2.79 15.94
CA HIS A 67 -0.50 2.19 16.44
C HIS A 67 0.73 3.08 16.19
N PHE A 68 0.76 3.76 15.05
CA PHE A 68 1.79 4.73 14.65
C PHE A 68 1.20 6.14 14.49
N PRO A 69 0.84 6.82 15.59
CA PRO A 69 0.18 8.14 15.53
C PRO A 69 1.11 9.24 15.01
N VAL A 70 2.43 9.03 15.09
CA VAL A 70 3.45 10.00 14.70
C VAL A 70 4.20 9.47 13.47
N ARG A 71 4.05 10.17 12.35
CA ARG A 71 4.65 9.80 11.05
C ARG A 71 6.16 9.58 11.11
N ASP A 72 6.89 10.48 11.76
CA ASP A 72 8.35 10.41 11.81
C ASP A 72 8.86 9.21 12.63
N GLU A 73 8.09 8.77 13.63
CA GLU A 73 8.38 7.55 14.39
C GLU A 73 8.24 6.32 13.51
N TYR A 74 7.15 6.21 12.74
CA TYR A 74 6.99 5.14 11.76
C TYR A 74 8.10 5.15 10.70
N LEU A 75 8.47 6.32 10.17
CA LEU A 75 9.55 6.40 9.19
C LEU A 75 10.90 6.01 9.78
N SER A 76 11.14 6.31 11.06
CA SER A 76 12.34 5.84 11.76
C SER A 76 12.34 4.32 11.88
N TYR A 77 11.22 3.74 12.33
CA TYR A 77 11.02 2.29 12.42
C TYR A 77 11.17 1.60 11.06
N ALA A 78 10.56 2.14 10.00
CA ALA A 78 10.61 1.55 8.67
C ALA A 78 12.05 1.50 8.13
N ARG A 79 12.86 2.53 8.38
CA ARG A 79 14.28 2.55 8.02
C ARG A 79 15.12 1.53 8.79
N SER A 80 14.84 1.30 10.07
CA SER A 80 15.60 0.34 10.88
C SER A 80 15.16 -1.10 10.67
N ASP A 81 13.85 -1.31 10.48
CA ASP A 81 13.23 -2.62 10.65
C ASP A 81 12.53 -3.18 9.42
N LEU A 82 12.20 -2.36 8.42
CA LEU A 82 11.53 -2.83 7.22
C LEU A 82 12.43 -2.73 5.98
N GLN A 83 13.29 -1.71 5.92
CA GLN A 83 14.08 -1.41 4.75
C GLN A 83 15.02 -2.56 4.37
N GLY A 84 14.86 -3.07 3.15
CA GLY A 84 15.68 -4.15 2.59
C GLY A 84 15.35 -5.54 3.14
N ARG A 85 14.37 -5.70 4.03
CA ARG A 85 13.94 -7.01 4.55
C ARG A 85 12.87 -7.69 3.69
N TYR A 86 12.12 -6.90 2.92
CA TYR A 86 11.00 -7.38 2.11
C TYR A 86 11.33 -7.29 0.63
N ARG A 87 10.90 -8.31 -0.12
CA ARG A 87 10.92 -8.32 -1.59
C ARG A 87 9.58 -8.83 -2.10
N ILE A 88 8.85 -7.98 -2.82
CA ILE A 88 7.58 -8.35 -3.43
C ILE A 88 7.87 -9.03 -4.77
N HIS A 89 7.40 -10.26 -4.93
CA HIS A 89 7.49 -11.03 -6.16
C HIS A 89 6.27 -10.82 -7.07
N SER A 90 5.08 -10.77 -6.47
CA SER A 90 3.83 -10.57 -7.20
C SER A 90 2.78 -9.87 -6.33
N CYS A 91 1.99 -9.01 -6.96
CA CYS A 91 0.78 -8.43 -6.39
C CYS A 91 -0.30 -8.47 -7.46
N GLN A 92 -1.34 -9.28 -7.27
CA GLN A 92 -2.40 -9.49 -8.26
C GLN A 92 -3.75 -9.18 -7.63
N VAL A 93 -4.41 -8.14 -8.13
CA VAL A 93 -5.80 -7.86 -7.77
C VAL A 93 -6.70 -8.94 -8.36
N LEU A 94 -7.53 -9.56 -7.52
CA LEU A 94 -8.44 -10.62 -7.89
C LEU A 94 -9.84 -10.07 -8.14
N CYS A 95 -10.33 -9.23 -7.23
CA CYS A 95 -11.59 -8.51 -7.39
C CYS A 95 -11.68 -7.31 -6.46
N ASP A 96 -12.57 -6.38 -6.80
CA ASP A 96 -12.95 -5.24 -5.98
C ASP A 96 -14.47 -5.09 -5.91
N ASP A 97 -14.95 -4.47 -4.84
CA ASP A 97 -16.34 -4.09 -4.70
C ASP A 97 -16.49 -2.78 -3.91
N VAL A 98 -17.69 -2.20 -4.02
CA VAL A 98 -18.06 -0.93 -3.39
C VAL A 98 -19.36 -1.16 -2.61
N PRO A 99 -19.28 -1.69 -1.38
CA PRO A 99 -20.46 -2.13 -0.63
C PRO A 99 -21.34 -0.96 -0.18
N ALA A 100 -20.77 0.23 -0.01
CA ALA A 100 -21.47 1.45 0.39
C ALA A 100 -20.82 2.69 -0.22
N ALA A 101 -21.55 3.81 -0.23
CA ALA A 101 -21.01 5.08 -0.66
C ALA A 101 -19.83 5.49 0.24
N GLY A 102 -18.65 5.64 -0.36
CA GLY A 102 -17.44 6.00 0.36
C GLY A 102 -16.70 4.83 1.02
N GLU A 103 -17.13 3.59 0.77
CA GLU A 103 -16.43 2.38 1.20
C GLU A 103 -16.11 1.50 -0.01
N ALA A 104 -14.93 0.88 0.00
CA ALA A 104 -14.56 -0.09 -1.03
C ALA A 104 -13.73 -1.23 -0.41
N ARG A 105 -13.77 -2.40 -1.05
CA ARG A 105 -12.89 -3.51 -0.70
C ARG A 105 -12.16 -4.00 -1.93
N VAL A 106 -10.93 -4.47 -1.72
CA VAL A 106 -10.11 -5.07 -2.76
C VAL A 106 -9.51 -6.35 -2.21
N LEU A 107 -9.77 -7.45 -2.89
CA LEU A 107 -9.12 -8.73 -2.67
C LEU A 107 -7.94 -8.84 -3.63
N PHE A 108 -6.76 -9.10 -3.10
CA PHE A 108 -5.57 -9.34 -3.90
C PHE A 108 -4.70 -10.44 -3.32
N PHE A 109 -3.94 -11.07 -4.20
CA PHE A 109 -2.87 -12.00 -3.87
C PHE A 109 -1.55 -11.23 -3.75
N LEU A 110 -0.81 -11.49 -2.68
CA LEU A 110 0.51 -10.94 -2.44
C LEU A 110 1.51 -12.09 -2.23
N ASP A 111 2.54 -12.10 -3.05
CA ASP A 111 3.70 -12.97 -2.94
C ASP A 111 4.89 -12.11 -2.54
N LEU A 112 5.42 -12.35 -1.34
CA LEU A 112 6.56 -11.63 -0.80
C LEU A 112 7.56 -12.59 -0.15
N GLU A 113 8.81 -12.17 -0.17
CA GLU A 113 9.89 -12.74 0.63
C GLU A 113 10.22 -11.79 1.77
N CYS A 114 10.28 -12.30 3.00
CA CYS A 114 10.67 -11.56 4.20
C CYS A 114 11.83 -12.29 4.87
N ASN A 115 13.00 -11.65 5.00
CA ASN A 115 14.20 -12.26 5.59
C ASN A 115 14.57 -13.64 4.98
N GLY A 116 14.28 -13.84 3.70
CA GLY A 116 14.52 -15.11 2.99
C GLY A 116 13.40 -16.15 3.15
N GLU A 117 12.38 -15.89 3.95
CA GLU A 117 11.18 -16.72 4.04
C GLU A 117 10.12 -16.26 3.03
N HIS A 118 9.56 -17.21 2.29
CA HIS A 118 8.57 -16.96 1.26
C HIS A 118 7.16 -17.01 1.86
N HIS A 119 6.36 -15.99 1.59
CA HIS A 119 5.00 -15.85 2.08
C HIS A 119 4.06 -15.52 0.93
N GLN A 120 3.04 -16.35 0.78
CA GLN A 120 1.97 -16.18 -0.19
C GLN A 120 0.66 -15.98 0.54
N THR A 121 0.03 -14.82 0.38
CA THR A 121 -1.18 -14.46 1.12
C THR A 121 -2.27 -13.89 0.23
N LEU A 122 -3.51 -14.08 0.66
CA LEU A 122 -4.65 -13.34 0.16
C LEU A 122 -4.99 -12.27 1.18
N GLU A 123 -5.18 -11.06 0.68
CA GLU A 123 -5.41 -9.87 1.48
C GLU A 123 -6.71 -9.21 1.00
N LEU A 124 -7.70 -9.18 1.90
CA LEU A 124 -8.94 -8.45 1.69
C LEU A 124 -8.85 -7.12 2.42
N SER A 125 -8.52 -6.07 1.66
CA SER A 125 -8.32 -4.73 2.19
C SER A 125 -9.57 -3.86 2.07
N GLN A 126 -9.83 -3.07 3.11
CA GLN A 126 -10.90 -2.08 3.19
C GLN A 126 -10.35 -0.68 2.97
N PHE A 127 -11.10 0.13 2.22
CA PHE A 127 -10.78 1.50 1.88
C PHE A 127 -11.95 2.43 2.21
N LEU A 128 -11.61 3.62 2.69
CA LEU A 128 -12.57 4.68 2.99
C LEU A 128 -12.26 5.92 2.14
N LEU A 129 -13.30 6.52 1.58
CA LEU A 129 -13.20 7.75 0.81
C LEU A 129 -13.13 8.96 1.74
N THR A 130 -12.17 9.84 1.46
CA THR A 130 -12.00 11.12 2.16
C THR A 130 -12.05 12.28 1.16
N ASP A 131 -12.05 13.51 1.64
CA ASP A 131 -11.91 14.71 0.79
C ASP A 131 -10.59 14.71 0.00
N GLU A 132 -9.60 13.95 0.46
CA GLU A 132 -8.30 13.78 -0.19
C GLU A 132 -8.20 12.46 -0.99
N GLY A 133 -9.33 11.84 -1.33
CA GLY A 133 -9.44 10.59 -2.08
C GLY A 133 -9.47 9.34 -1.20
N TRP A 134 -9.31 8.17 -1.82
CA TRP A 134 -9.36 6.88 -1.14
C TRP A 134 -8.17 6.68 -0.19
N ARG A 135 -8.43 6.05 0.95
CA ARG A 135 -7.42 5.72 1.96
C ARG A 135 -7.57 4.28 2.43
N TYR A 136 -6.45 3.59 2.61
CA TYR A 136 -6.39 2.24 3.14
C TYR A 136 -6.74 2.26 4.64
N HIS A 137 -7.70 1.45 5.06
CA HIS A 137 -8.15 1.42 6.45
C HIS A 137 -7.62 0.20 7.20
N SER A 138 -7.89 -0.99 6.69
CA SER A 138 -7.58 -2.25 7.38
C SER A 138 -7.59 -3.41 6.39
N CYS A 139 -7.12 -4.57 6.81
CA CYS A 139 -7.12 -5.76 5.97
C CYS A 139 -7.35 -7.03 6.78
N GLN A 140 -7.92 -8.04 6.13
CA GLN A 140 -7.88 -9.41 6.59
C GLN A 140 -6.89 -10.18 5.74
N LYS A 141 -6.03 -10.97 6.39
CA LYS A 141 -4.93 -11.67 5.74
C LYS A 141 -5.01 -13.16 6.04
N ILE A 142 -4.85 -13.96 4.99
CA ILE A 142 -4.85 -15.42 5.08
C ILE A 142 -3.75 -16.01 4.20
N ASN A 143 -3.13 -17.10 4.65
CA ASN A 143 -2.14 -17.81 3.85
C ASN A 143 -2.81 -18.49 2.65
N ARG A 144 -2.22 -18.33 1.47
CA ARG A 144 -2.69 -18.92 0.21
C ARG A 144 -2.83 -20.44 0.28
N GLU A 145 -2.03 -21.11 1.11
CA GLU A 145 -2.05 -22.56 1.33
C GLU A 145 -3.37 -23.08 1.92
N GLN A 146 -4.21 -22.21 2.51
CA GLN A 146 -5.53 -22.62 3.00
C GLN A 146 -6.55 -22.87 1.88
N PHE A 147 -6.22 -22.50 0.63
CA PHE A 147 -7.10 -22.64 -0.53
C PHE A 147 -6.56 -23.66 -1.52
N ASN A 148 -7.37 -24.65 -1.89
CA ASN A 148 -6.98 -25.69 -2.85
C ASN A 148 -7.47 -25.46 -4.29
N CYS A 149 -8.02 -24.27 -4.57
CA CYS A 149 -8.49 -23.87 -5.90
C CYS A 149 -7.53 -22.86 -6.57
N PRO A 150 -7.66 -22.60 -7.89
CA PRO A 150 -7.00 -21.48 -8.58
C PRO A 150 -7.31 -20.11 -7.96
N LEU A 151 -6.44 -19.12 -8.14
CA LEU A 151 -6.61 -17.78 -7.54
C LEU A 151 -7.89 -17.09 -8.01
N GLU A 152 -8.27 -17.32 -9.27
CA GLU A 152 -9.41 -16.72 -9.94
C GLU A 152 -10.76 -17.21 -9.39
N GLU A 153 -10.75 -18.34 -8.69
CA GLU A 153 -11.94 -18.94 -8.06
C GLU A 153 -12.13 -18.50 -6.61
N ILE A 154 -11.18 -17.74 -6.04
CA ILE A 154 -11.24 -17.31 -4.64
C ILE A 154 -12.05 -16.03 -4.52
N SER A 155 -13.07 -16.07 -3.67
CA SER A 155 -13.98 -14.96 -3.40
C SER A 155 -13.68 -14.25 -2.09
N MET A 156 -14.17 -13.01 -1.97
CA MET A 156 -14.08 -12.22 -0.73
C MET A 156 -14.71 -12.95 0.45
N THR A 157 -15.89 -13.56 0.27
CA THR A 157 -16.61 -14.28 1.34
C THR A 157 -15.79 -15.41 1.93
N GLN A 158 -15.08 -16.20 1.10
CA GLN A 158 -14.25 -17.28 1.62
C GLN A 158 -13.06 -16.75 2.43
N VAL A 159 -12.49 -15.60 2.05
CA VAL A 159 -11.42 -14.98 2.82
C VAL A 159 -11.95 -14.43 4.15
N GLU A 160 -13.13 -13.81 4.15
CA GLU A 160 -13.78 -13.30 5.37
C GLU A 160 -14.09 -14.41 6.38
N GLU A 161 -14.56 -15.57 5.91
CA GLU A 161 -14.90 -16.71 6.75
C GLU A 161 -13.67 -17.41 7.36
N CYS A 162 -12.53 -17.35 6.67
CA CYS A 162 -11.31 -18.05 7.10
C CYS A 162 -10.30 -17.14 7.82
N ALA A 163 -10.40 -15.81 7.70
CA ALA A 163 -9.48 -14.91 8.35
C ALA A 163 -9.67 -14.86 9.88
N GLU A 164 -8.60 -15.09 10.64
CA GLU A 164 -8.64 -15.10 12.12
C GLU A 164 -8.57 -13.70 12.76
N GLY A 165 -8.67 -12.62 11.98
CA GLY A 165 -8.68 -11.26 12.52
C GLY A 165 -8.38 -10.16 11.51
N ILE A 166 -8.46 -8.92 11.98
CA ILE A 166 -8.11 -7.72 11.21
C ILE A 166 -6.63 -7.38 11.48
N CYS A 167 -5.84 -7.30 10.42
CA CYS A 167 -4.49 -6.78 10.41
C CYS A 167 -4.44 -5.40 9.73
N PHE A 168 -3.28 -4.75 9.84
CA PHE A 168 -3.07 -3.40 9.33
C PHE A 168 -1.72 -3.27 8.62
#